data_AF-R7W5Q2-F1
#
_entry.id   AF-R7W5Q2-F1
#
_cell.length_a   1.000
_cell.length_b   1.000
_cell.length_c   1.000
_cell.angle_alpha   90.00
_cell.angle_beta   90.00
_cell.angle_gamma   90.00
#
_symmetry.space_group_name_H-M   'P 1'
#
loop_
_entity.id
_entity.type
_entity.pdbx_description
1 polymer ?
#
loop_
_entity_poly.entity_id
_entity_poly.type
_entity_poly.pdbx_seq_one_letter_code
_entity_poly.pdbx_strand_id
1 'polypeptide(L)'
;MARKKVTLQYTPNDSTRRGTFKKRHRGLMKKASELAILCDVRACVLVYDEGEMVPEVFPSHVGAVKILNIFKNMPELEQYKKMMNQEGFLRERIDKLRDQLRKFGREAGTTRDPPAQGHVWQPP
;
A
#
# COMPACT_ATOMS: atom_id res chain seq x y z
N MET A 1 -2.04 -23.50 -8.57
CA MET A 1 -1.79 -22.41 -9.54
C MET A 1 -1.14 -21.24 -8.82
N ALA A 2 0.00 -20.74 -9.30
CA ALA A 2 0.68 -19.60 -8.68
C ALA A 2 -0.19 -18.33 -8.81
N ARG A 3 -0.41 -17.63 -7.70
CA ARG A 3 -1.22 -16.40 -7.68
C ARG A 3 -0.46 -15.29 -8.40
N LYS A 4 -1.02 -14.78 -9.50
CA LYS A 4 -0.45 -13.62 -10.20
C LYS A 4 -0.39 -12.43 -9.25
N LYS A 5 0.78 -11.77 -9.21
CA LYS A 5 0.97 -10.55 -8.41
C LYS A 5 -0.06 -9.50 -8.84
N VAL A 6 -0.77 -8.92 -7.88
CA VAL A 6 -1.79 -7.90 -8.13
C VAL A 6 -1.13 -6.53 -8.14
N THR A 7 -1.39 -5.74 -9.19
CA THR A 7 -1.02 -4.32 -9.24
C THR A 7 -1.99 -3.52 -8.38
N LEU A 8 -1.47 -2.64 -7.51
CA LEU A 8 -2.28 -1.77 -6.65
C LEU A 8 -2.72 -0.53 -7.42
N GLN A 9 -3.70 -0.69 -8.31
CA GLN A 9 -4.30 0.37 -9.11
C GLN A 9 -5.82 0.18 -9.20
N TYR A 10 -6.54 1.21 -9.62
CA TYR A 10 -7.98 1.11 -9.85
C TYR A 10 -8.29 0.00 -10.87
N THR A 11 -9.31 -0.80 -10.59
CA THR A 11 -9.75 -1.89 -11.48
C THR A 11 -10.91 -1.38 -12.34
N PRO A 12 -10.72 -1.17 -13.66
CA PRO A 12 -11.74 -0.57 -14.51
C PRO A 12 -12.94 -1.48 -14.75
N ASN A 13 -12.74 -2.81 -14.73
CA ASN A 13 -13.85 -3.75 -14.91
C ASN A 13 -14.70 -3.85 -13.64
N ASP A 14 -15.95 -3.39 -13.70
CA ASP A 14 -16.86 -3.31 -12.56
C ASP A 14 -17.17 -4.66 -11.91
N SER A 15 -17.41 -5.71 -12.70
CA SER A 15 -17.68 -7.04 -12.16
C SER A 15 -16.50 -7.57 -11.35
N THR A 16 -15.29 -7.42 -11.91
CA THR A 16 -14.04 -7.83 -11.26
C THR A 16 -13.74 -6.97 -10.04
N ARG A 17 -14.00 -5.65 -10.12
CA ARG A 17 -13.85 -4.70 -9.00
C ARG A 17 -14.76 -5.09 -7.85
N ARG A 18 -16.07 -5.27 -8.09
CA ARG A 18 -17.06 -5.67 -7.07
C ARG A 18 -16.74 -7.03 -6.45
N GLY A 19 -16.38 -8.03 -7.27
CA GLY A 19 -15.99 -9.35 -6.77
C GLY A 19 -14.74 -9.30 -5.89
N THR A 20 -13.76 -8.47 -6.26
CA THR A 20 -12.53 -8.25 -5.48
C THR A 20 -12.82 -7.48 -4.21
N PHE A 21 -13.66 -6.44 -4.27
CA PHE A 21 -14.11 -5.66 -3.11
C PHE A 21 -14.75 -6.58 -2.08
N LYS A 22 -15.79 -7.35 -2.43
CA LYS A 22 -16.47 -8.26 -1.48
C LYS A 22 -15.51 -9.23 -0.78
N LYS A 23 -14.55 -9.81 -1.53
CA LYS A 23 -13.54 -10.73 -0.96
C LYS A 23 -12.55 -10.02 -0.03
N ARG A 24 -12.01 -8.87 -0.46
CA ARG A 24 -11.02 -8.11 0.33
C ARG A 24 -11.65 -7.44 1.53
N HIS A 25 -12.86 -6.89 1.37
CA HIS A 25 -13.66 -6.28 2.42
C HIS A 25 -13.86 -7.25 3.59
N ARG A 26 -14.40 -8.45 3.30
CA ARG A 26 -14.55 -9.51 4.30
C ARG A 26 -13.22 -9.90 4.95
N GLY A 27 -12.15 -10.00 4.15
CA GLY A 27 -10.81 -10.29 4.65
C GLY A 27 -10.27 -9.22 5.59
N LEU A 28 -10.49 -7.94 5.26
CA LEU A 28 -10.09 -6.80 6.07
C LEU A 28 -10.83 -6.78 7.41
N MET A 29 -12.15 -6.94 7.40
CA MET A 29 -12.95 -6.98 8.63
C MET A 29 -12.55 -8.15 9.53
N LYS A 30 -12.30 -9.33 8.95
CA LYS A 30 -11.78 -10.48 9.70
C LYS A 30 -10.42 -10.18 10.32
N LYS A 31 -9.49 -9.59 9.57
CA LYS A 31 -8.16 -9.26 10.07
C LYS A 31 -8.18 -8.19 11.16
N ALA A 32 -9.08 -7.22 11.06
CA ALA A 32 -9.29 -6.23 12.12
C ALA A 32 -9.79 -6.89 13.42
N SER A 33 -10.74 -7.83 13.30
CA SER A 33 -11.22 -8.61 14.45
C SER A 33 -10.13 -9.48 15.07
N GLU A 34 -9.38 -10.22 14.26
CA GLU A 34 -8.27 -11.05 14.73
C GLU A 34 -7.21 -10.19 15.44
N LEU A 35 -6.83 -9.03 14.86
CA LEU A 35 -5.86 -8.12 15.47
C LEU A 35 -6.35 -7.57 16.81
N ALA A 36 -7.61 -7.12 16.88
CA ALA A 36 -8.19 -6.59 18.11
C ALA A 36 -8.18 -7.62 19.24
N ILE A 37 -8.54 -8.88 18.93
CA ILE A 37 -8.59 -9.97 19.90
C ILE A 37 -7.20 -10.44 20.31
N LEU A 38 -6.31 -10.73 19.34
CA LEU A 38 -5.01 -11.35 19.62
C LEU A 38 -4.04 -10.41 20.31
N CYS A 39 -4.14 -9.10 20.05
CA CYS A 39 -3.24 -8.11 20.62
C CYS A 39 -3.88 -7.31 21.75
N ASP A 40 -5.14 -7.58 22.10
CA ASP A 40 -5.94 -6.80 23.06
C ASP A 40 -5.89 -5.29 22.77
N VAL A 41 -6.11 -4.93 21.51
CA VAL A 41 -6.06 -3.54 21.05
C VAL A 41 -7.42 -3.04 20.61
N ARG A 42 -7.70 -1.78 20.89
CA ARG A 42 -8.86 -1.06 20.35
C ARG A 42 -8.60 -0.76 18.87
N ALA A 43 -9.35 -1.42 17.98
CA ALA A 43 -9.28 -1.19 16.54
C ALA A 43 -10.69 -0.93 15.97
N CYS A 44 -10.79 -0.01 15.01
CA CYS A 44 -12.00 0.19 14.23
C CYS A 44 -11.65 0.30 12.75
N VAL A 45 -12.58 -0.16 11.89
CA VAL A 45 -12.46 -0.05 10.43
C VAL A 45 -13.78 0.50 9.90
N LEU A 46 -13.70 1.45 8.98
CA LEU A 46 -14.84 2.03 8.27
C LEU A 46 -14.55 1.95 6.76
N VAL A 47 -15.46 1.36 5.99
CA VAL A 47 -15.33 1.25 4.54
C VAL A 47 -16.63 1.66 3.87
N TYR A 48 -16.54 2.58 2.91
CA TYR A 48 -17.62 2.94 2.00
C TYR A 48 -17.48 2.12 0.71
N ASP A 49 -18.57 1.50 0.26
CA ASP A 49 -18.66 0.95 -1.09
C ASP A 49 -19.02 2.06 -2.09
N GLU A 50 -18.78 1.80 -3.37
CA GLU A 50 -19.07 2.72 -4.46
C GLU A 50 -20.58 3.00 -4.54
N GLY A 51 -20.99 4.22 -4.17
CA GLY A 51 -22.39 4.65 -4.17
C GLY A 51 -23.12 4.49 -2.83
N GLU A 52 -22.49 3.90 -1.82
CA GLU A 52 -23.11 3.74 -0.50
C GLU A 52 -22.89 4.96 0.40
N MET A 53 -23.96 5.41 1.05
CA MET A 53 -23.90 6.53 2.01
C MET A 53 -23.56 6.09 3.43
N VAL A 54 -23.74 4.81 3.73
CA VAL A 54 -23.49 4.24 5.06
C VAL A 54 -22.30 3.30 4.95
N PRO A 55 -21.26 3.45 5.80
CA PRO A 55 -20.12 2.56 5.76
C PRO A 55 -20.45 1.21 6.40
N GLU A 56 -19.79 0.15 5.93
CA GLU A 56 -19.66 -1.06 6.73
C GLU A 56 -18.59 -0.83 7.80
N VAL A 57 -18.87 -1.27 9.03
CA VAL A 57 -18.11 -0.88 10.22
C VAL A 57 -17.74 -2.08 11.09
N PHE A 58 -16.50 -2.09 11.56
CA PHE A 58 -16.04 -2.94 12.64
C PHE A 58 -15.61 -2.09 13.84
N PRO A 59 -15.89 -2.49 15.10
CA PRO A 59 -16.62 -3.70 15.51
C PRO A 59 -18.15 -3.55 15.46
N SER A 60 -18.64 -2.33 15.66
CA SER A 60 -20.03 -1.92 15.48
C SER A 60 -20.05 -0.40 15.33
N HIS A 61 -21.15 0.20 14.87
CA HIS A 61 -21.27 1.66 14.77
C HIS A 61 -20.94 2.35 16.11
N VAL A 62 -21.55 1.88 17.20
CA VAL A 62 -21.32 2.41 18.54
C VAL A 62 -19.87 2.20 19.01
N GLY A 63 -19.31 1.01 18.76
CA GLY A 63 -17.93 0.71 19.13
C GLY A 63 -16.91 1.56 18.36
N ALA A 64 -17.10 1.72 17.05
CA ALA A 64 -16.26 2.54 16.20
C ALA A 64 -16.34 4.02 16.60
N VAL A 65 -17.53 4.56 16.86
CA VAL A 65 -17.69 5.95 17.35
C VAL A 65 -16.94 6.17 18.66
N LYS A 66 -17.00 5.23 19.61
CA LYS A 66 -16.23 5.32 20.86
C LYS A 66 -14.72 5.40 20.59
N ILE A 67 -14.19 4.54 19.73
CA ILE A 67 -12.76 4.51 19.38
C ILE A 67 -12.36 5.81 18.67
N LEU A 68 -13.17 6.29 17.72
CA LEU A 68 -12.92 7.55 17.01
C LEU A 68 -12.92 8.75 17.95
N ASN A 69 -13.84 8.80 18.92
CA ASN A 69 -13.87 9.88 19.90
C ASN A 69 -12.62 9.84 20.80
N ILE A 70 -12.17 8.65 21.21
CA ILE A 70 -10.90 8.52 21.95
C ILE A 70 -9.75 9.08 21.11
N PHE A 71 -9.66 8.71 19.83
CA PHE A 71 -8.61 9.20 18.92
C PHE A 71 -8.64 10.73 18.77
N LYS A 72 -9.82 11.31 18.54
CA LYS A 72 -9.99 12.78 18.39
C LYS A 72 -9.60 13.57 19.63
N ASN A 73 -9.71 12.98 20.81
CA ASN A 73 -9.38 13.62 22.08
C ASN A 73 -7.91 13.40 22.50
N MET A 74 -7.10 12.64 21.75
CA MET A 74 -5.67 12.51 22.02
C MET A 74 -4.90 13.80 21.65
N PRO A 75 -3.76 14.10 22.28
CA PRO A 75 -2.90 15.20 21.88
C PRO A 75 -2.47 15.10 20.41
N GLU A 76 -2.30 16.25 19.76
CA GLU A 76 -1.95 16.38 18.34
C GLU A 76 -0.81 15.39 18.00
N LEU A 77 0.35 15.55 18.63
CA LEU A 77 1.55 14.77 18.37
C LEU A 77 1.34 13.23 18.43
N GLU A 78 0.46 12.75 19.30
CA GLU A 78 0.17 11.31 19.44
C GLU A 78 -0.72 10.79 18.31
N GLN A 79 -1.61 11.62 17.77
CA GLN A 79 -2.45 11.27 16.62
C GLN A 79 -1.59 11.03 15.37
N TYR A 80 -0.57 11.85 15.09
CA TYR A 80 0.17 11.79 13.81
C TYR A 80 1.34 10.84 13.79
N LYS A 81 1.92 10.55 14.96
CA LYS A 81 3.22 9.87 15.07
C LYS A 81 3.29 8.57 14.25
N LYS A 82 2.16 7.88 14.08
CA LYS A 82 2.04 6.66 13.27
C LYS A 82 0.87 6.67 12.28
N MET A 83 0.28 7.84 12.01
CA MET A 83 -0.82 7.94 11.06
C MET A 83 -0.28 7.83 9.63
N MET A 84 -0.88 6.94 8.84
CA MET A 84 -0.61 6.85 7.41
C MET A 84 -1.87 7.29 6.65
N ASN A 85 -1.78 8.39 5.92
CA ASN A 85 -2.84 8.86 5.03
C ASN A 85 -2.53 8.50 3.57
N GLN A 86 -3.47 8.78 2.66
CA GLN A 86 -3.31 8.45 1.24
C GLN A 86 -2.10 9.16 0.62
N GLU A 87 -1.89 10.44 0.96
CA GLU A 87 -0.78 11.22 0.44
C GLU A 87 0.58 10.65 0.91
N GLY A 88 0.73 10.38 2.20
CA GLY A 88 1.92 9.76 2.79
C GLY A 88 2.21 8.40 2.17
N PHE A 89 1.19 7.57 1.98
CA PHE A 89 1.32 6.28 1.31
C PHE A 89 1.82 6.44 -0.14
N LEU A 90 1.26 7.38 -0.90
CA LEU A 90 1.66 7.63 -2.28
C LEU A 90 3.10 8.17 -2.35
N ARG A 91 3.48 9.09 -1.47
CA ARG A 91 4.87 9.59 -1.36
C ARG A 91 5.84 8.44 -1.10
N GLU A 92 5.57 7.59 -0.11
CA GLU A 92 6.41 6.41 0.20
C GLU A 92 6.50 5.46 -1.01
N ARG A 93 5.40 5.29 -1.75
CA ARG A 93 5.38 4.45 -2.94
C ARG A 93 6.22 5.03 -4.08
N ILE A 94 6.15 6.34 -4.29
CA ILE A 94 6.95 7.05 -5.29
C ILE A 94 8.44 6.91 -4.97
N ASP A 95 8.83 7.10 -3.71
CA ASP A 95 10.23 7.00 -3.30
C ASP A 95 10.77 5.57 -3.49
N LYS A 96 9.99 4.55 -3.14
CA LYS A 96 10.33 3.14 -3.44
C LYS A 96 10.55 2.88 -4.92
N LEU A 97 9.73 3.46 -5.79
CA LEU A 97 9.86 3.31 -7.25
C LEU A 97 11.11 4.04 -7.76
N ARG A 98 11.41 5.25 -7.26
CA ARG A 98 12.65 5.99 -7.58
C ARG A 98 13.90 5.20 -7.18
N ASP A 99 13.89 4.57 -6.02
CA ASP A 99 14.99 3.73 -5.56
C ASP A 99 15.19 2.49 -6.42
N GLN A 100 14.10 1.86 -6.88
CA GLN A 100 14.18 0.76 -7.84
C GLN A 100 14.81 1.22 -9.16
N LEU A 101 14.39 2.37 -9.69
CA LEU A 101 14.97 2.95 -10.91
C LEU A 101 16.47 3.24 -10.76
N ARG A 102 16.90 3.81 -9.63
CA ARG A 102 18.31 4.04 -9.32
C ARG A 102 19.14 2.76 -9.29
N LYS A 103 18.59 1.66 -8.76
CA LYS A 103 19.26 0.35 -8.73
C LYS A 103 19.44 -0.22 -10.14
N PHE A 104 18.38 -0.25 -10.95
CA PHE A 104 18.47 -0.69 -12.34
C PHE A 104 19.45 0.13 -13.18
N GLY A 105 19.52 1.45 -12.97
CA GLY A 105 20.49 2.31 -13.65
C GLY A 105 21.96 2.00 -13.30
N ARG A 106 22.23 1.58 -12.06
CA ARG A 106 23.58 1.18 -11.62
C ARG A 106 23.99 -0.16 -12.20
N GLU A 107 23.06 -1.11 -12.30
CA GLU A 107 23.25 -2.42 -12.91
C GLU A 107 23.48 -2.31 -14.44
N ALA A 108 22.81 -1.35 -15.09
CA ALA A 108 23.02 -1.05 -16.52
C ALA A 108 24.31 -0.26 -16.80
N GLY A 109 24.83 0.49 -15.81
CA GLY A 109 26.07 1.27 -15.93
C GLY A 109 27.36 0.47 -15.74
N THR A 110 27.28 -0.77 -15.25
CA THR A 110 28.44 -1.64 -14.98
C THR A 110 28.85 -2.53 -16.17
N THR A 111 28.15 -2.45 -17.30
CA THR A 111 28.39 -3.30 -18.49
C THR A 111 28.93 -2.53 -19.71
N ARG A 112 29.45 -1.31 -19.53
CA ARG A 112 30.05 -0.51 -20.61
C ARG A 112 31.45 -0.02 -20.25
N ASP A 113 32.36 -0.94 -19.96
CA ASP A 113 33.77 -0.66 -20.22
C ASP A 113 34.03 -0.89 -21.71
N PRO A 114 34.44 0.13 -22.49
CA PRO A 114 34.85 -0.08 -23.87
C PRO A 114 36.14 -0.90 -23.90
N PRO A 115 36.33 -1.81 -24.88
CA PRO A 115 37.59 -2.52 -25.00
C PRO A 115 38.71 -1.50 -25.24
N ALA A 116 39.78 -1.61 -24.45
CA ALA A 116 41.00 -0.83 -24.61
C ALA A 116 41.45 -0.90 -26.07
N GLN A 117 41.58 0.26 -26.71
CA GLN A 117 42.10 0.37 -28.07
C GLN A 117 43.56 -0.11 -28.08
N GLY A 118 43.77 -1.33 -28.56
CA GLY A 118 45.08 -1.94 -28.76
C GLY A 118 45.38 -2.07 -30.25
N HIS A 119 46.46 -1.39 -30.65
CA HIS A 119 47.27 -1.55 -31.86
C HIS A 119 46.65 -1.18 -33.23
N VAL A 120 47.12 -0.02 -33.71
CA VAL A 120 47.12 0.40 -35.12
C VAL A 120 47.94 -0.60 -35.93
N TRP A 121 47.34 -1.21 -36.95
CA TRP A 121 48.01 -2.03 -37.95
C TRP A 121 48.35 -1.15 -39.16
N GLN A 122 49.64 -1.06 -39.52
CA GLN A 122 50.09 -0.46 -40.78
C GLN A 122 50.52 -1.58 -41.74
N PRO A 123 50.01 -1.61 -42.99
CA PRO A 123 50.52 -2.48 -44.04
C PRO A 123 51.73 -1.88 -44.79
N PRO A 124 52.47 -2.72 -45.54
CA PRO A 124 53.74 -2.37 -46.20
C PRO A 124 53.58 -1.40 -47.39
#